data_AF-A0A151S128-F1
#
_entry.id   AF-A0A151S128-F1
#
_cell.length_a   1.000
_cell.length_b   1.000
_cell.length_c   1.000
_cell.angle_alpha   90.00
_cell.angle_beta   90.00
_cell.angle_gamma   90.00
#
_symmetry.space_group_name_H-M   'P 1'
#
loop_
_entity.id
_entity.type
_entity.pdbx_description
1 polymer ?
#
loop_
_entity_poly.entity_id
_entity_poly.type
_entity_poly.pdbx_seq_one_letter_code
_entity_poly.pdbx_strand_id
1 'polypeptide(L)'
;MSEFHANGKLPRRSNSTFITLIPKDSWRWLGDSSGEFSVRSAYKALIAEYASAKNDEVSNSIWLTPVPPKVQMCVWRMVNEGLPSVDNLARRNITLGEQ
;
A
#
# COMPACT_ATOMS: atom_id res chain seq x y z
N MET A 1 5.59 34.73 5.85
CA MET A 1 5.00 33.40 5.51
C MET A 1 6.05 32.27 5.47
N SER A 2 7.36 32.58 5.51
CA SER A 2 8.46 31.59 5.43
C SER A 2 8.86 30.92 6.74
N GLU A 3 8.43 31.43 7.90
CA GLU A 3 8.91 30.97 9.22
C GLU A 3 8.20 29.72 9.75
N PHE A 4 6.98 29.43 9.27
CA PHE A 4 6.16 28.31 9.78
C PHE A 4 6.68 26.94 9.34
N HIS A 5 7.20 26.85 8.11
CA HIS A 5 7.66 25.60 7.52
C HIS A 5 9.00 25.10 8.08
N ALA A 6 9.76 25.96 8.76
CA ALA A 6 11.09 25.59 9.29
C ALA A 6 11.05 24.89 10.65
N ASN A 7 10.00 25.12 11.47
CA ASN A 7 10.04 24.74 12.88
C ASN A 7 8.83 23.95 13.38
N GLY A 8 7.75 23.80 12.60
CA GLY A 8 6.59 22.94 12.91
C GLY A 8 5.87 23.21 14.24
N LYS A 9 6.27 24.23 15.00
CA LYS A 9 5.76 24.55 16.34
C LYS A 9 4.80 25.72 16.24
N LEU A 10 3.53 25.45 16.53
CA LEU A 10 2.52 26.49 16.71
C LEU A 10 2.89 27.35 17.93
N PRO A 11 2.92 28.69 17.81
CA PRO A 11 3.18 29.57 18.95
C PRO A 11 2.11 29.36 20.04
N ARG A 12 2.50 29.44 21.32
CA ARG A 12 1.67 29.13 22.51
C ARG A 12 0.38 29.95 22.67
N ARG A 13 0.07 30.85 21.73
CA ARG A 13 -1.15 31.67 21.65
C ARG A 13 -1.81 31.62 20.26
N SER A 14 -1.80 30.47 19.61
CA SER A 14 -2.60 30.28 18.39
C SER A 14 -4.09 30.28 18.76
N ASN A 15 -4.80 31.31 18.35
CA ASN A 15 -6.26 31.44 18.44
C ASN A 15 -6.93 30.55 17.37
N SER A 16 -8.12 30.01 17.68
CA SER A 16 -8.88 29.10 16.78
C SER A 16 -9.00 29.61 15.34
N THR A 17 -9.08 30.94 15.16
CA THR A 17 -9.10 31.62 13.86
C THR A 17 -7.87 31.33 13.00
N PHE A 18 -6.67 31.22 13.58
CA PHE A 18 -5.44 30.93 12.82
C PHE A 18 -5.42 29.49 12.30
N ILE A 19 -6.00 28.54 13.04
CA ILE A 19 -6.13 27.14 12.60
C ILE A 19 -7.05 27.04 11.38
N THR A 20 -8.10 27.86 11.31
CA THR A 20 -8.99 27.89 10.13
C THR A 20 -8.36 28.44 8.85
N LEU A 21 -7.23 29.16 8.96
CA LEU A 21 -6.46 29.64 7.80
C LEU A 21 -5.52 28.57 7.21
N ILE A 22 -5.29 27.46 7.91
CA ILE A 22 -4.49 26.35 7.39
C ILE A 22 -5.38 25.59 6.40
N PRO A 23 -4.99 25.48 5.11
CA PRO A 23 -5.72 24.66 4.15
C PRO A 23 -5.87 23.24 4.68
N LYS A 24 -7.07 22.68 4.61
CA LYS A 24 -7.29 21.29 5.01
C LYS A 24 -6.64 20.37 4.00
N ASP A 25 -5.82 19.45 4.48
CA ASP A 25 -5.31 18.36 3.66
C ASP A 25 -6.47 17.50 3.15
N SER A 26 -6.36 17.07 1.90
CA SER A 26 -7.30 16.16 1.26
C SER A 26 -6.56 15.06 0.51
N TRP A 27 -7.19 13.89 0.44
CA TRP A 27 -6.68 12.79 -0.37
C TRP A 27 -6.96 13.09 -1.84
N ARG A 28 -5.93 12.96 -2.68
CA ARG A 28 -6.05 13.05 -4.14
C ARG A 28 -5.87 11.68 -4.77
N TRP A 29 -6.84 11.25 -5.56
CA TRP A 29 -6.75 10.02 -6.33
C TRP A 29 -5.83 10.24 -7.55
N LEU A 30 -4.75 9.47 -7.64
CA LEU A 30 -3.76 9.60 -8.72
C LEU A 30 -4.14 8.83 -9.99
N GLY A 31 -5.10 7.89 -9.89
CA GLY A 31 -5.55 7.09 -11.03
C GLY A 31 -6.59 7.78 -11.91
N ASP A 32 -6.84 9.08 -11.72
CA ASP A 32 -7.65 9.90 -12.61
C ASP A 32 -7.17 11.35 -12.62
N SER A 33 -7.29 12.04 -13.75
CA SER A 33 -6.81 13.43 -13.88
C SER A 33 -7.61 14.42 -13.05
N SER A 34 -8.88 14.11 -12.74
CA SER A 34 -9.73 14.93 -11.85
C SER A 34 -9.19 15.02 -10.43
N GLY A 35 -8.39 14.04 -10.00
CA GLY A 35 -7.97 13.91 -8.61
C GLY A 35 -9.04 13.31 -7.69
N GLU A 36 -10.23 13.00 -8.22
CA GLU A 36 -11.34 12.45 -7.44
C GLU A 36 -11.37 10.92 -7.50
N PHE A 37 -11.66 10.30 -6.36
CA PHE A 37 -11.82 8.86 -6.29
C PHE A 37 -13.19 8.43 -6.83
N SER A 38 -13.19 7.40 -7.66
CA SER A 38 -14.41 6.65 -7.98
C SER A 38 -14.06 5.18 -8.15
N VAL A 39 -15.02 4.29 -7.87
CA VAL A 39 -14.84 2.84 -8.12
C VAL A 39 -14.46 2.58 -9.58
N ARG A 40 -15.03 3.35 -10.51
CA ARG A 40 -14.75 3.24 -11.94
C ARG A 40 -13.29 3.59 -12.29
N SER A 41 -12.77 4.70 -11.76
CA SER A 41 -11.39 5.12 -12.03
C SER A 41 -10.39 4.19 -11.34
N ALA A 42 -10.69 3.72 -10.13
CA ALA A 42 -9.89 2.70 -9.43
C ALA A 42 -9.80 1.41 -10.24
N TYR A 43 -10.93 0.89 -10.71
CA TYR A 43 -10.96 -0.34 -11.49
C TYR A 43 -10.21 -0.23 -12.82
N LYS A 44 -10.33 0.91 -13.52
CA LYS A 44 -9.55 1.19 -14.73
C LYS A 44 -8.04 1.19 -14.46
N ALA A 45 -7.60 1.83 -13.37
CA ALA A 45 -6.20 1.85 -12.99
C ALA A 45 -5.67 0.42 -12.71
N LEU A 46 -6.43 -0.38 -11.96
CA LEU A 46 -6.08 -1.78 -11.66
C LEU A 46 -5.98 -2.64 -12.93
N ILE A 47 -6.91 -2.50 -13.87
CA ILE A 47 -6.85 -3.25 -15.13
C ILE A 47 -5.64 -2.81 -15.97
N ALA A 48 -5.38 -1.51 -16.04
CA ALA A 48 -4.24 -0.99 -16.81
C ALA A 48 -2.90 -1.50 -16.23
N GLU A 49 -2.78 -1.53 -14.91
CA GLU A 49 -1.63 -2.10 -14.20
C GLU A 49 -1.49 -3.60 -14.49
N TYR A 50 -2.59 -4.35 -14.38
CA TYR A 50 -2.61 -5.79 -14.70
C TYR A 50 -2.24 -6.08 -16.16
N ALA A 51 -2.71 -5.27 -17.11
CA ALA A 51 -2.37 -5.40 -18.53
C ALA A 51 -0.91 -5.03 -18.82
N SER A 52 -0.33 -4.12 -18.04
CA SER A 52 1.08 -3.73 -18.16
C SER A 52 2.02 -4.72 -17.46
N ALA A 53 1.55 -5.44 -16.44
CA ALA A 53 2.26 -6.57 -15.88
C ALA A 53 2.24 -7.68 -16.95
N LYS A 54 3.42 -8.00 -17.51
CA LYS A 54 3.60 -9.18 -18.38
C LYS A 54 2.87 -10.36 -17.74
N ASN A 55 2.13 -11.11 -18.55
CA ASN A 55 1.48 -12.37 -18.17
C ASN A 55 2.22 -13.02 -17.00
N ASP A 56 1.63 -12.97 -15.81
CA ASP A 56 2.27 -13.50 -14.61
C ASP A 56 2.25 -15.03 -14.73
N GLU A 57 3.24 -15.56 -15.46
CA GLU A 57 3.41 -16.99 -15.73
C GLU A 57 3.45 -17.78 -14.42
N VAL A 58 3.98 -17.16 -13.35
CA VAL A 58 3.99 -17.74 -12.01
C VAL A 58 2.58 -17.83 -11.44
N SER A 59 1.80 -16.75 -11.45
CA SER A 59 0.38 -16.78 -11.02
C SER A 59 -0.43 -17.80 -11.82
N ASN A 60 -0.30 -17.81 -13.15
CA ASN A 60 -0.97 -18.78 -14.01
C ASN A 60 -0.58 -20.23 -13.66
N SER A 61 0.71 -20.50 -13.46
CA SER A 61 1.16 -21.84 -13.05
C SER A 61 0.58 -22.27 -11.70
N ILE A 62 0.36 -21.36 -10.75
CA ILE A 62 -0.21 -21.68 -9.45
C ILE A 62 -1.71 -22.01 -9.57
N TRP A 63 -2.48 -21.13 -10.23
CA TRP A 63 -3.94 -21.21 -10.23
C TRP A 63 -4.51 -22.18 -11.27
N LEU A 64 -3.78 -22.45 -12.37
CA LEU A 64 -4.22 -23.38 -13.43
C LEU A 64 -3.79 -24.83 -13.17
N THR A 65 -2.89 -25.07 -12.21
CA THR A 65 -2.46 -26.43 -11.88
C THR A 65 -3.59 -27.18 -11.15
N PRO A 66 -3.92 -28.43 -11.55
CA PRO A 66 -4.99 -29.23 -10.97
C PRO A 66 -4.59 -29.85 -9.62
N VAL A 67 -4.33 -29.00 -8.63
CA VAL A 67 -4.01 -29.39 -7.25
C VAL A 67 -5.06 -28.83 -6.29
N PRO A 68 -5.20 -29.41 -5.07
CA PRO A 68 -6.14 -28.87 -4.10
C PRO A 68 -5.86 -27.39 -3.75
N PRO A 69 -6.90 -26.58 -3.46
CA PRO A 69 -6.72 -25.14 -3.18
C PRO A 69 -5.76 -24.82 -2.03
N LYS A 70 -5.67 -25.71 -1.03
CA LYS A 70 -4.70 -25.58 0.07
C LYS A 70 -3.25 -25.57 -0.42
N VAL A 71 -2.94 -26.35 -1.47
CA VAL A 71 -1.62 -26.41 -2.09
C VAL A 71 -1.35 -25.13 -2.86
N GLN A 72 -2.31 -24.68 -3.68
CA GLN A 72 -2.20 -23.40 -4.42
C GLN A 72 -1.91 -22.23 -3.47
N MET A 73 -2.66 -22.14 -2.36
CA MET A 73 -2.44 -21.12 -1.33
C MET A 73 -1.07 -21.22 -0.66
N CYS A 74 -0.57 -22.44 -0.42
CA CYS A 74 0.75 -22.65 0.15
C CYS A 74 1.84 -22.13 -0.79
N VAL A 75 1.77 -22.49 -2.08
CA VAL A 75 2.72 -22.05 -3.11
C VAL A 75 2.63 -20.53 -3.31
N TRP A 76 1.42 -19.96 -3.38
CA TRP A 76 1.22 -18.51 -3.45
C TRP A 76 1.90 -17.78 -2.28
N ARG A 77 1.71 -18.28 -1.06
CA ARG A 77 2.40 -17.75 0.12
C ARG A 77 3.91 -17.92 0.05
N MET A 78 4.40 -19.01 -0.53
CA MET A 78 5.83 -19.25 -0.69
C MET A 78 6.48 -18.24 -1.64
N VAL A 79 5.89 -18.05 -2.82
CA VAL A 79 6.37 -17.11 -3.85
C VAL A 79 6.35 -15.67 -3.36
N ASN A 80 5.34 -15.29 -2.57
CA ASN A 80 5.19 -13.93 -2.05
C ASN A 80 5.86 -13.70 -0.69
N GLU A 81 6.81 -14.56 -0.29
CA GLU A 81 7.51 -14.48 1.01
C GLU A 81 6.55 -14.37 2.22
N GLY A 82 5.35 -14.94 2.08
CA GLY A 82 4.26 -14.89 3.05
C GLY A 82 4.29 -16.01 4.09
N LEU A 83 5.14 -17.02 3.90
CA LEU A 83 5.37 -18.06 4.91
C LEU A 83 6.15 -17.47 6.10
N PRO A 84 5.83 -17.80 7.35
CA PRO A 84 6.57 -17.34 8.52
C PRO A 84 7.85 -18.18 8.74
N SER A 85 8.74 -18.22 7.74
CA SER A 85 10.08 -18.80 7.91
C SER A 85 10.95 -17.85 8.74
N VAL A 86 12.02 -18.37 9.35
CA VAL A 86 13.00 -17.57 10.10
C VAL A 86 13.51 -16.40 9.27
N ASP A 87 13.86 -16.66 8.00
CA ASP A 87 14.35 -15.64 7.08
C ASP A 87 13.30 -14.55 6.79
N ASN A 88 12.05 -14.95 6.52
CA ASN A 88 10.97 -14.00 6.22
C ASN A 88 10.63 -13.13 7.44
N LEU A 89 10.70 -13.70 8.64
CA LEU A 89 10.52 -12.98 9.89
C LEU A 89 11.68 -12.00 10.15
N ALA A 90 12.92 -12.45 9.94
CA ALA A 90 14.11 -11.60 10.06
C ALA A 90 14.06 -10.41 9.09
N ARG A 91 13.67 -10.62 7.83
CA ARG A 91 13.47 -9.53 6.85
C ARG A 91 12.42 -8.50 7.29
N ARG A 92 11.47 -8.91 8.13
CA ARG A 92 10.40 -8.04 8.68
C ARG A 92 10.74 -7.46 10.06
N ASN A 93 11.97 -7.64 10.54
CA ASN A 93 12.42 -7.24 11.87
C ASN A 93 11.60 -7.89 13.01
N ILE A 94 11.14 -9.13 12.80
CA ILE A 94 10.44 -9.92 13.83
C ILE A 94 11.46 -10.87 14.46
N THR A 95 11.78 -10.66 15.73
CA THR A 95 12.67 -11.53 16.50
C THR A 95 11.90 -12.74 17.01
N LEU A 96 12.41 -13.94 16.72
CA LEU A 96 12.00 -15.13 17.46
C LEU A 96 12.60 -15.00 18.86
N GLY A 97 11.76 -14.91 19.88
CA GLY A 97 12.25 -14.88 21.26
C GLY A 97 13.15 -16.10 21.53
N GLU A 98 14.20 -15.90 22.31
CA GLU A 98 14.97 -17.03 22.84
C GLU A 98 14.04 -17.89 23.70
N GLN A 99 13.97 -19.18 23.41
CA GLN A 99 13.13 -20.15 24.09
C GLN A 99 13.92 -20.88 25.18
#